data_AF-A0A101AH26-F1
#
_entry.id   AF-A0A101AH26-F1
#
_cell.length_a   1.000
_cell.length_b   1.000
_cell.length_c   1.000
_cell.angle_alpha   90.00
_cell.angle_beta   90.00
_cell.angle_gamma   90.00
#
_symmetry.space_group_name_H-M   'P 1'
#
loop_
_entity.id
_entity.type
_entity.pdbx_description
1 polymer ?
#
loop_
_entity_poly.entity_id
_entity_poly.type
_entity_poly.pdbx_seq_one_letter_code
_entity_poly.pdbx_strand_id
1 'polypeptide(L)'
;MSVRIALAAATVLLIAACAPTKVDGRAASMLFNPNRVGGLPVTEGPSGLRPNAPQPVGTIENTDGSAADHLSLSALNDIEEFWRTHYGKYLHGEFEPVDGLISYDSEDPDSPMVCLSDTYGLVNAMYCVLTESIAWDRGVLVPVAVEYFGEMGVVGVLAHEYGHALQYMSGMADQRTDVLVKEQQADCLAGVYMHSVAAGSSRRFMLSTGDGLNKVLAGLIYLRDPVSADSVGDAHGSALDRISAFQLGFTGGADQCAGIDLAEIDRRRGDLPQQLTYDSYGEPVLDSPINEDTLSQLMEVLTDIFQPADEPTLTTGPSGCPVATPAAPVSYCAANNVIHVDLPALQEVGEPKSEDEDEVLIQGDNTALSMVTSRYALAVQQERGVRLDTPVAALRTACLTGVAQGQMTDEAGFDFVLSPGDTDEAVSGLLTNPVVASDVNGQPAPAGFTRILAYRLGLSSDLDDCFQRFT
;
A
#
# COMPACT_ATOMS: atom_id res chain seq x y z
N MET A 1 5.48 66.17 30.64
CA MET A 1 6.60 65.27 30.25
C MET A 1 6.31 63.81 30.57
N SER A 2 5.57 63.52 31.64
CA SER A 2 5.32 62.16 32.15
C SER A 2 4.45 61.25 31.27
N VAL A 3 3.48 61.80 30.52
CA VAL A 3 2.59 61.00 29.64
C VAL A 3 3.29 60.50 28.37
N ARG A 4 4.25 61.28 27.82
CA ARG A 4 5.02 60.87 26.63
C ARG A 4 6.03 59.76 26.94
N ILE A 5 6.53 59.70 28.17
CA ILE A 5 7.45 58.64 28.62
C ILE A 5 6.68 57.33 28.84
N ALA A 6 5.46 57.39 29.39
CA ALA A 6 4.62 56.21 29.56
C ALA A 6 4.19 55.58 28.23
N LEU A 7 3.85 56.40 27.22
CA LEU A 7 3.51 55.89 25.88
C LEU A 7 4.72 55.26 25.17
N ALA A 8 5.89 55.88 25.27
CA ALA A 8 7.13 55.33 24.69
C ALA A 8 7.51 54.00 25.35
N ALA A 9 7.39 53.88 26.68
CA ALA A 9 7.66 52.64 27.40
C ALA A 9 6.69 51.51 27.02
N ALA A 10 5.39 51.82 26.86
CA ALA A 10 4.40 50.85 26.40
C ALA A 10 4.64 50.37 24.95
N THR A 11 5.12 51.26 24.08
CA THR A 11 5.43 50.92 22.68
C THR A 11 6.68 50.04 22.58
N VAL A 12 7.70 50.26 23.41
CA VAL A 12 8.91 49.41 23.47
C VAL A 12 8.60 48.01 24.02
N LEU A 13 7.69 47.89 25.00
CA LEU A 13 7.23 46.60 25.55
C LEU A 13 6.44 45.77 24.52
N LEU A 14 5.65 46.42 23.66
CA LEU A 14 4.90 45.72 22.60
C LEU A 14 5.80 45.21 21.46
N ILE A 15 6.93 45.88 21.18
CA ILE A 15 7.89 45.44 20.15
C ILE A 15 8.72 44.24 20.64
N ALA A 16 9.00 44.14 21.94
CA ALA A 16 9.69 43.00 22.53
C ALA A 16 8.84 41.71 22.58
N ALA A 17 7.51 41.83 22.53
CA ALA A 17 6.58 40.69 22.48
C ALA A 17 6.46 40.04 21.09
N CYS A 18 7.00 40.68 20.04
CA CYS A 18 7.08 40.15 18.68
C CYS A 18 8.48 39.60 18.35
N ALA A 19 9.27 39.19 19.35
CA ALA A 19 10.41 38.33 19.07
C ALA A 19 9.87 37.04 18.44
N PRO A 20 10.33 36.63 17.24
CA PRO A 20 9.92 35.36 16.68
C PRO A 20 10.34 34.29 17.69
N THR A 21 9.36 33.63 18.31
CA THR A 21 9.61 32.36 18.97
C THR A 21 10.18 31.46 17.90
N LYS A 22 11.50 31.26 17.95
CA LYS A 22 12.13 30.17 17.24
C LYS A 22 11.50 28.92 17.83
N VAL A 23 10.56 28.34 17.10
CA VAL A 23 10.17 26.97 17.33
C VAL A 23 11.31 26.17 16.74
N ASP A 24 12.21 25.69 17.61
CA ASP A 24 13.23 24.74 17.18
C ASP A 24 12.51 23.48 16.69
N GLY A 25 12.65 23.20 15.40
CA GLY A 25 12.00 22.09 14.72
C GLY A 25 12.45 22.02 13.28
N ARG A 26 12.61 20.80 12.76
CA ARG A 26 12.84 20.56 11.33
C ARG A 26 11.48 20.37 10.67
N ALA A 27 11.24 21.05 9.55
CA ALA A 27 10.06 20.77 8.74
C ALA A 27 10.19 19.33 8.20
N ALA A 28 9.33 18.44 8.70
CA ALA A 28 9.18 17.08 8.19
C ALA A 28 7.85 17.02 7.44
N SER A 29 7.86 16.42 6.25
CA SER A 29 6.61 16.14 5.53
C SER A 29 5.72 15.27 6.39
N MET A 30 4.41 15.53 6.39
CA MET A 30 3.44 14.68 7.09
C MET A 30 3.46 13.23 6.56
N LEU A 31 3.95 13.03 5.32
CA LEU A 31 4.13 11.72 4.70
C LEU A 31 5.16 10.84 5.43
N PHE A 32 6.13 11.46 6.11
CA PHE A 32 7.23 10.74 6.76
C PHE A 32 7.06 10.67 8.29
N ASN A 33 5.92 11.14 8.81
CA ASN A 33 5.62 11.08 10.22
C ASN A 33 4.95 9.74 10.55
N PRO A 34 5.52 8.91 11.43
CA PRO A 34 4.97 7.59 11.75
C PRO A 34 3.58 7.65 12.41
N ASN A 35 3.17 8.80 12.95
CA ASN A 35 1.85 8.98 13.55
C ASN A 35 0.81 9.55 12.57
N ARG A 36 1.13 9.57 11.26
CA ARG A 36 0.26 10.12 10.22
C ARG A 36 0.12 9.19 9.02
N VAL A 37 -1.04 9.18 8.38
CA VAL A 37 -1.36 8.43 7.17
C VAL A 37 -2.08 9.38 6.21
N GLY A 38 -1.47 9.73 5.07
CA GLY A 38 -2.05 10.72 4.15
C GLY A 38 -2.41 12.06 4.80
N GLY A 39 -1.63 12.50 5.81
CA GLY A 39 -1.91 13.71 6.60
C GLY A 39 -2.93 13.53 7.74
N LEU A 40 -3.63 12.40 7.82
CA LEU A 40 -4.54 12.06 8.91
C LEU A 40 -3.79 11.44 10.09
N PRO A 41 -4.24 11.57 11.35
CA PRO A 41 -3.66 10.84 12.46
C PRO A 41 -3.84 9.32 12.28
N VAL A 42 -2.91 8.53 12.80
CA VAL A 42 -3.11 7.08 12.94
C VAL A 42 -4.19 6.81 13.97
N THR A 43 -5.23 6.07 13.58
CA THR A 43 -6.37 5.71 14.42
C THR A 43 -6.69 4.24 14.28
N GLU A 44 -7.03 3.63 15.42
CA GLU A 44 -7.69 2.33 15.46
C GLU A 44 -9.19 2.51 15.71
N GLY A 45 -9.97 1.49 15.41
CA GLY A 45 -11.41 1.49 15.66
C GLY A 45 -12.22 0.87 14.53
N PRO A 46 -13.56 0.91 14.66
CA PRO A 46 -14.47 0.31 13.69
C PRO A 46 -14.30 0.94 12.30
N SER A 47 -14.39 0.09 11.28
CA SER A 47 -14.44 0.45 9.87
C SER A 47 -15.61 -0.25 9.21
N GLY A 48 -16.32 0.43 8.32
CA GLY A 48 -17.54 -0.06 7.68
C GLY A 48 -18.71 0.91 7.83
N LEU A 49 -19.93 0.39 7.64
CA LEU A 49 -21.17 1.12 7.76
C LEU A 49 -21.34 1.71 9.17
N ARG A 50 -21.75 2.97 9.21
CA ARG A 50 -22.09 3.64 10.46
C ARG A 50 -23.38 3.05 11.02
N PRO A 51 -23.50 2.89 12.35
CA PRO A 51 -24.76 2.45 12.98
C PRO A 51 -25.97 3.34 12.67
N ASN A 52 -25.72 4.63 12.35
CA ASN A 52 -26.72 5.62 11.97
C ASN A 52 -26.61 6.02 10.50
N ALA A 53 -26.03 5.16 9.65
CA ALA A 53 -25.95 5.42 8.22
C ALA A 53 -27.38 5.66 7.66
N PRO A 54 -27.57 6.68 6.81
CA PRO A 54 -28.83 6.84 6.10
C PRO A 54 -29.14 5.57 5.30
N GLN A 55 -30.42 5.28 5.05
CA GLN A 55 -30.76 4.16 4.20
C GLN A 55 -30.25 4.40 2.76
N PRO A 56 -29.78 3.35 2.07
CA PRO A 56 -29.44 3.46 0.66
C PRO A 56 -30.71 3.77 -0.16
N VAL A 57 -30.54 4.53 -1.24
CA VAL A 57 -31.59 4.88 -2.19
C VAL A 57 -31.13 4.54 -3.60
N GLY A 58 -32.03 4.03 -4.41
CA GLY A 58 -31.73 3.60 -5.77
C GLY A 58 -32.49 2.33 -6.12
N THR A 59 -32.31 1.86 -7.35
CA THR A 59 -32.84 0.60 -7.83
C THR A 59 -31.67 -0.23 -8.34
N ILE A 60 -31.63 -1.48 -7.92
CA ILE A 60 -30.64 -2.46 -8.35
C ILE A 60 -31.36 -3.46 -9.22
N GLU A 61 -30.87 -3.66 -10.44
CA GLU A 61 -31.36 -4.71 -11.32
C GLU A 61 -30.91 -6.08 -10.79
N ASN A 62 -31.81 -7.07 -10.87
CA ASN A 62 -31.56 -8.45 -10.46
C ASN A 62 -31.15 -8.64 -8.99
N THR A 63 -31.48 -7.68 -8.12
CA THR A 63 -31.28 -7.79 -6.68
C THR A 63 -32.14 -8.85 -6.02
N ASP A 64 -31.60 -9.50 -5.00
CA ASP A 64 -32.31 -10.39 -4.09
C ASP A 64 -32.64 -9.73 -2.72
N GLY A 65 -32.25 -8.47 -2.53
CA GLY A 65 -32.39 -7.74 -1.27
C GLY A 65 -31.46 -8.21 -0.16
N SER A 66 -30.36 -8.90 -0.50
CA SER A 66 -29.35 -9.38 0.43
C SER A 66 -28.58 -8.25 1.13
N ALA A 67 -27.88 -8.61 2.21
CA ALA A 67 -26.96 -7.71 2.88
C ALA A 67 -25.82 -7.24 1.94
N ALA A 68 -25.40 -8.08 1.00
CA ALA A 68 -24.42 -7.74 -0.03
C ALA A 68 -24.92 -6.56 -0.89
N ASP A 69 -26.13 -6.68 -1.44
CA ASP A 69 -26.73 -5.61 -2.25
C ASP A 69 -27.00 -4.33 -1.44
N HIS A 70 -27.40 -4.46 -0.18
CA HIS A 70 -27.57 -3.32 0.71
C HIS A 70 -26.24 -2.59 1.00
N LEU A 71 -25.15 -3.32 1.19
CA LEU A 71 -23.81 -2.77 1.37
C LEU A 71 -23.33 -2.09 0.08
N SER A 72 -23.43 -2.77 -1.06
CA SER A 72 -23.00 -2.24 -2.37
C SER A 72 -23.76 -0.97 -2.76
N LEU A 73 -25.08 -0.95 -2.60
CA LEU A 73 -25.88 0.26 -2.86
C LEU A 73 -25.53 1.39 -1.90
N SER A 74 -25.24 1.08 -0.64
CA SER A 74 -24.78 2.09 0.33
C SER A 74 -23.42 2.69 -0.05
N ALA A 75 -22.50 1.84 -0.53
CA ALA A 75 -21.19 2.26 -1.02
C ALA A 75 -21.31 3.22 -2.21
N LEU A 76 -22.05 2.82 -3.24
CA LEU A 76 -22.25 3.60 -4.46
C LEU A 76 -22.95 4.94 -4.18
N ASN A 77 -23.94 4.95 -3.29
CA ASN A 77 -24.56 6.19 -2.80
C ASN A 77 -23.57 7.16 -2.13
N ASP A 78 -22.60 6.65 -1.36
CA ASP A 78 -21.59 7.49 -0.69
C ASP A 78 -20.56 8.03 -1.67
N ILE A 79 -20.10 7.16 -2.58
CA ILE A 79 -19.15 7.51 -3.65
C ILE A 79 -19.75 8.59 -4.55
N GLU A 80 -21.02 8.46 -4.94
CA GLU A 80 -21.74 9.47 -5.70
C GLU A 80 -21.91 10.80 -4.95
N GLU A 81 -22.23 10.75 -3.66
CA GLU A 81 -22.34 11.95 -2.83
C GLU A 81 -21.01 12.69 -2.73
N PHE A 82 -19.92 11.94 -2.58
CA PHE A 82 -18.56 12.47 -2.61
C PHE A 82 -18.25 13.13 -3.97
N TRP A 83 -18.39 12.41 -5.08
CA TRP A 83 -18.00 12.94 -6.38
C TRP A 83 -18.90 14.08 -6.85
N ARG A 84 -20.20 14.07 -6.54
CA ARG A 84 -21.10 15.22 -6.82
C ARG A 84 -20.60 16.54 -6.24
N THR A 85 -19.84 16.50 -5.15
CA THR A 85 -19.28 17.70 -4.49
C THR A 85 -17.82 17.97 -4.83
N HIS A 86 -17.05 16.98 -5.28
CA HIS A 86 -15.61 17.07 -5.50
C HIS A 86 -15.18 17.03 -6.97
N TYR A 87 -16.02 16.51 -7.87
CA TYR A 87 -15.67 16.28 -9.27
C TYR A 87 -15.12 17.53 -9.96
N GLY A 88 -15.90 18.61 -9.98
CA GLY A 88 -15.52 19.85 -10.68
C GLY A 88 -14.32 20.60 -10.08
N LYS A 89 -13.79 20.14 -8.93
CA LYS A 89 -12.53 20.65 -8.37
C LYS A 89 -11.31 20.07 -9.08
N TYR A 90 -11.40 18.81 -9.52
CA TYR A 90 -10.24 18.04 -9.99
C TYR A 90 -10.36 17.56 -11.44
N LEU A 91 -11.59 17.27 -11.89
CA LEU A 91 -11.87 16.62 -13.17
C LEU A 91 -12.60 17.57 -14.12
N HIS A 92 -12.38 17.37 -15.42
CA HIS A 92 -13.05 18.10 -16.48
C HIS A 92 -14.49 17.61 -16.67
N GLY A 93 -15.40 18.51 -17.07
CA GLY A 93 -16.81 18.16 -17.32
C GLY A 93 -17.71 18.37 -16.10
N GLU A 94 -18.86 17.71 -16.10
CA GLU A 94 -19.84 17.71 -15.01
C GLU A 94 -20.05 16.29 -14.49
N PHE A 95 -20.36 16.16 -13.20
CA PHE A 95 -20.62 14.87 -12.58
C PHE A 95 -22.06 14.41 -12.86
N GLU A 96 -22.21 13.22 -13.41
CA GLU A 96 -23.48 12.52 -13.55
C GLU A 96 -23.37 11.14 -12.90
N PRO A 97 -24.36 10.69 -12.09
CA PRO A 97 -24.37 9.32 -11.60
C PRO A 97 -24.38 8.29 -12.74
N VAL A 98 -23.80 7.11 -12.51
CA VAL A 98 -23.91 5.96 -13.42
C VAL A 98 -25.38 5.61 -13.70
N ASP A 99 -25.67 5.15 -14.92
CA ASP A 99 -27.01 4.92 -15.43
C ASP A 99 -27.69 3.66 -14.84
N GLY A 100 -26.89 2.67 -14.45
CA GLY A 100 -27.40 1.37 -14.00
C GLY A 100 -26.58 0.75 -12.88
N LEU A 101 -27.26 0.08 -11.95
CA LEU A 101 -26.68 -0.71 -10.88
C LEU A 101 -27.20 -2.15 -11.00
N ILE A 102 -26.30 -3.12 -11.14
CA ILE A 102 -26.68 -4.50 -11.45
C ILE A 102 -26.06 -5.44 -10.41
N SER A 103 -26.89 -6.26 -9.78
CA SER A 103 -26.41 -7.34 -8.91
C SER A 103 -26.54 -8.67 -9.63
N TYR A 104 -25.49 -9.48 -9.65
CA TYR A 104 -25.54 -10.83 -10.20
C TYR A 104 -24.96 -11.83 -9.20
N ASP A 105 -25.22 -13.11 -9.41
CA ASP A 105 -24.71 -14.20 -8.57
C ASP A 105 -23.83 -15.11 -9.41
N SER A 106 -22.55 -15.20 -9.09
CA SER A 106 -21.60 -16.02 -9.86
C SER A 106 -21.78 -17.52 -9.63
N GLU A 107 -22.52 -17.96 -8.61
CA GLU A 107 -22.82 -19.37 -8.36
C GLU A 107 -24.11 -19.84 -9.04
N ASP A 108 -24.93 -18.93 -9.57
CA ASP A 108 -26.20 -19.25 -10.23
C ASP A 108 -25.99 -19.52 -11.74
N PRO A 109 -26.24 -20.74 -12.25
CA PRO A 109 -26.16 -21.02 -13.69
C PRO A 109 -27.17 -20.24 -14.54
N ASP A 110 -28.22 -19.68 -13.93
CA ASP A 110 -29.23 -18.84 -14.58
C ASP A 110 -28.94 -17.32 -14.40
N SER A 111 -27.74 -16.96 -13.90
CA SER A 111 -27.31 -15.57 -13.69
C SER A 111 -27.36 -14.74 -14.99
N PRO A 112 -27.77 -13.46 -14.92
CA PRO A 112 -27.96 -12.65 -16.12
C PRO A 112 -26.63 -12.31 -16.79
N MET A 113 -26.60 -12.26 -18.12
CA MET A 113 -25.45 -11.71 -18.84
C MET A 113 -25.32 -10.22 -18.54
N VAL A 114 -24.11 -9.76 -18.20
CA VAL A 114 -23.82 -8.37 -17.86
C VAL A 114 -22.65 -7.89 -18.70
N CYS A 115 -22.77 -6.70 -19.30
CA CYS A 115 -21.73 -6.11 -20.16
C CYS A 115 -21.21 -7.04 -21.28
N LEU A 116 -22.11 -7.82 -21.90
CA LEU A 116 -21.77 -8.85 -22.91
C LEU A 116 -20.95 -10.04 -22.37
N SER A 117 -20.82 -10.19 -21.05
CA SER A 117 -20.11 -11.29 -20.38
C SER A 117 -21.09 -12.24 -19.69
N ASP A 118 -20.80 -13.54 -19.78
CA ASP A 118 -21.44 -14.56 -18.94
C ASP A 118 -20.99 -14.37 -17.49
N THR A 119 -21.94 -14.31 -16.57
CA THR A 119 -21.70 -14.00 -15.15
C THR A 119 -21.60 -15.25 -14.28
N TYR A 120 -22.04 -16.42 -14.78
CA TYR A 120 -21.84 -17.67 -14.08
C TYR A 120 -20.34 -18.03 -14.05
N GLY A 121 -19.80 -18.23 -12.84
CA GLY A 121 -18.38 -18.42 -12.59
C GLY A 121 -17.53 -17.14 -12.64
N LEU A 122 -18.13 -15.96 -12.84
CA LEU A 122 -17.40 -14.68 -12.89
C LEU A 122 -17.45 -14.00 -11.51
N VAL A 123 -16.53 -14.34 -10.62
CA VAL A 123 -16.39 -13.68 -9.31
C VAL A 123 -15.73 -12.31 -9.51
N ASN A 124 -16.53 -11.25 -9.74
CA ASN A 124 -15.99 -9.93 -10.06
C ASN A 124 -16.95 -8.76 -9.78
N ALA A 125 -16.40 -7.55 -9.80
CA ALA A 125 -17.14 -6.30 -9.99
C ALA A 125 -16.69 -5.68 -11.33
N MET A 126 -17.51 -4.82 -11.92
CA MET A 126 -17.16 -4.19 -13.19
C MET A 126 -17.91 -2.89 -13.44
N TYR A 127 -17.25 -1.96 -14.10
CA TYR A 127 -17.88 -0.85 -14.82
C TYR A 127 -18.07 -1.18 -16.31
N CYS A 128 -19.31 -1.13 -16.78
CA CYS A 128 -19.65 -1.32 -18.18
C CYS A 128 -19.77 0.00 -18.93
N VAL A 129 -18.83 0.27 -19.84
CA VAL A 129 -18.82 1.48 -20.68
C VAL A 129 -20.03 1.56 -21.63
N LEU A 130 -20.58 0.41 -22.06
CA LEU A 130 -21.66 0.38 -23.06
C LEU A 130 -23.01 0.85 -22.51
N THR A 131 -23.24 0.61 -21.22
CA THR A 131 -24.49 0.89 -20.51
C THR A 131 -24.29 1.86 -19.35
N GLU A 132 -23.06 2.38 -19.19
CA GLU A 132 -22.64 3.26 -18.11
C GLU A 132 -23.09 2.74 -16.73
N SER A 133 -22.95 1.43 -16.52
CA SER A 133 -23.49 0.72 -15.35
C SER A 133 -22.40 0.04 -14.53
N ILE A 134 -22.58 -0.02 -13.21
CA ILE A 134 -21.72 -0.80 -12.32
C ILE A 134 -22.43 -2.10 -11.95
N ALA A 135 -21.69 -3.21 -11.99
CA ALA A 135 -22.17 -4.51 -11.57
C ALA A 135 -21.24 -5.17 -10.55
N TRP A 136 -21.79 -6.03 -9.69
CA TRP A 136 -21.03 -6.80 -8.70
C TRP A 136 -21.63 -8.19 -8.49
N ASP A 137 -20.75 -9.15 -8.18
CA ASP A 137 -21.12 -10.47 -7.72
C ASP A 137 -21.52 -10.45 -6.22
N ARG A 138 -22.80 -10.73 -5.94
CA ARG A 138 -23.32 -10.84 -4.57
C ARG A 138 -23.06 -12.22 -3.94
N GLY A 139 -22.81 -13.24 -4.78
CA GLY A 139 -22.74 -14.64 -4.37
C GLY A 139 -21.40 -14.99 -3.71
N VAL A 140 -20.29 -14.57 -4.34
CA VAL A 140 -18.94 -14.92 -3.86
C VAL A 140 -18.11 -13.68 -3.55
N LEU A 141 -17.96 -12.73 -4.49
CA LEU A 141 -17.05 -11.59 -4.32
C LEU A 141 -17.34 -10.79 -3.05
N VAL A 142 -18.58 -10.31 -2.89
CA VAL A 142 -18.93 -9.46 -1.74
C VAL A 142 -18.77 -10.20 -0.41
N PRO A 143 -19.29 -11.45 -0.24
CA PRO A 143 -19.04 -12.23 0.97
C PRO A 143 -17.56 -12.45 1.30
N VAL A 144 -16.74 -12.87 0.32
CA VAL A 144 -15.30 -13.08 0.51
C VAL A 144 -14.61 -11.77 0.90
N ALA A 145 -14.93 -10.67 0.22
CA ALA A 145 -14.36 -9.37 0.56
C ALA A 145 -14.74 -8.91 1.98
N VAL A 146 -15.97 -9.16 2.43
CA VAL A 146 -16.39 -8.87 3.82
C VAL A 146 -15.64 -9.75 4.82
N GLU A 147 -15.44 -11.02 4.51
CA GLU A 147 -14.78 -11.98 5.41
C GLU A 147 -13.31 -11.63 5.63
N TYR A 148 -12.54 -11.42 4.56
CA TYR A 148 -11.10 -11.23 4.65
C TYR A 148 -10.68 -9.75 4.77
N PHE A 149 -11.44 -8.82 4.18
CA PHE A 149 -11.07 -7.40 4.09
C PHE A 149 -12.08 -6.45 4.77
N GLY A 150 -13.16 -6.99 5.33
CA GLY A 150 -14.23 -6.21 5.95
C GLY A 150 -15.05 -5.40 4.94
N GLU A 151 -16.11 -4.74 5.44
CA GLU A 151 -17.04 -3.98 4.60
C GLU A 151 -16.33 -2.90 3.76
N MET A 152 -15.29 -2.26 4.30
CA MET A 152 -14.55 -1.24 3.55
C MET A 152 -13.73 -1.81 2.40
N GLY A 153 -13.40 -3.11 2.40
CA GLY A 153 -12.84 -3.80 1.24
C GLY A 153 -13.81 -3.76 0.06
N VAL A 154 -15.08 -4.11 0.27
CA VAL A 154 -16.15 -4.00 -0.74
C VAL A 154 -16.32 -2.57 -1.23
N VAL A 155 -16.32 -1.60 -0.31
CA VAL A 155 -16.39 -0.18 -0.67
C VAL A 155 -15.18 0.23 -1.52
N GLY A 156 -14.00 -0.34 -1.27
CA GLY A 156 -12.78 -0.12 -2.05
C GLY A 156 -12.90 -0.60 -3.49
N VAL A 157 -13.37 -1.83 -3.67
CA VAL A 157 -13.64 -2.40 -5.00
C VAL A 157 -14.64 -1.54 -5.76
N LEU A 158 -15.77 -1.18 -5.14
CA LEU A 158 -16.78 -0.36 -5.82
C LEU A 158 -16.30 1.07 -6.09
N ALA A 159 -15.41 1.61 -5.26
CA ALA A 159 -14.77 2.91 -5.53
C ALA A 159 -13.79 2.84 -6.70
N HIS A 160 -13.12 1.71 -6.90
CA HIS A 160 -12.30 1.42 -8.08
C HIS A 160 -13.19 1.34 -9.34
N GLU A 161 -14.30 0.58 -9.32
CA GLU A 161 -15.22 0.51 -10.46
C GLU A 161 -15.80 1.89 -10.83
N TYR A 162 -16.12 2.69 -9.81
CA TYR A 162 -16.55 4.08 -10.04
C TYR A 162 -15.41 4.95 -10.61
N GLY A 163 -14.16 4.63 -10.30
CA GLY A 163 -12.97 5.21 -10.92
C GLY A 163 -12.99 5.10 -12.44
N HIS A 164 -13.37 3.94 -12.99
CA HIS A 164 -13.56 3.80 -14.43
C HIS A 164 -14.68 4.69 -14.96
N ALA A 165 -15.83 4.79 -14.27
CA ALA A 165 -16.89 5.71 -14.68
C ALA A 165 -16.40 7.16 -14.77
N LEU A 166 -15.64 7.62 -13.77
CA LEU A 166 -15.05 8.96 -13.73
C LEU A 166 -14.02 9.18 -14.85
N GLN A 167 -13.29 8.15 -15.25
CA GLN A 167 -12.32 8.25 -16.33
C GLN A 167 -12.98 8.63 -17.65
N TYR A 168 -14.04 7.90 -18.01
CA TYR A 168 -14.81 8.15 -19.22
C TYR A 168 -15.59 9.47 -19.13
N MET A 169 -16.21 9.76 -17.99
CA MET A 169 -16.96 11.00 -17.75
C MET A 169 -16.09 12.25 -17.88
N SER A 170 -14.85 12.19 -17.39
CA SER A 170 -13.91 13.31 -17.45
C SER A 170 -13.12 13.39 -18.75
N GLY A 171 -13.15 12.33 -19.56
CA GLY A 171 -12.35 12.20 -20.76
C GLY A 171 -10.84 12.02 -20.49
N MET A 172 -10.44 11.66 -19.26
CA MET A 172 -9.03 11.35 -18.96
C MET A 172 -8.57 10.02 -19.57
N ALA A 173 -9.51 9.10 -19.84
CA ALA A 173 -9.24 7.88 -20.57
C ALA A 173 -10.28 7.65 -21.68
N ASP A 174 -9.85 7.02 -22.76
CA ASP A 174 -10.71 6.55 -23.84
C ASP A 174 -10.44 5.05 -24.15
N GLN A 175 -11.13 4.49 -25.15
CA GLN A 175 -10.97 3.07 -25.51
C GLN A 175 -9.54 2.68 -25.93
N ARG A 176 -8.69 3.65 -26.32
CA ARG A 176 -7.30 3.45 -26.75
C ARG A 176 -6.30 3.70 -25.62
N THR A 177 -6.72 4.28 -24.50
CA THR A 177 -5.87 4.37 -23.31
C THR A 177 -5.48 2.96 -22.88
N ASP A 178 -4.20 2.79 -22.57
CA ASP A 178 -3.63 1.53 -22.10
C ASP A 178 -4.41 1.00 -20.88
N VAL A 179 -4.62 -0.33 -20.82
CA VAL A 179 -5.43 -0.95 -19.77
C VAL A 179 -4.80 -0.70 -18.40
N LEU A 180 -3.49 -0.90 -18.26
CA LEU A 180 -2.79 -0.66 -17.01
C LEU A 180 -2.95 0.79 -16.54
N VAL A 181 -2.91 1.75 -17.47
CA VAL A 181 -3.16 3.16 -17.13
C VAL A 181 -4.58 3.37 -16.58
N LYS A 182 -5.60 2.73 -17.18
CA LYS A 182 -6.99 2.81 -16.67
C LYS A 182 -7.09 2.20 -15.27
N GLU A 183 -6.50 1.05 -15.04
CA GLU A 183 -6.56 0.39 -13.74
C GLU A 183 -5.87 1.23 -12.65
N GLN A 184 -4.68 1.76 -12.93
CA GLN A 184 -3.96 2.60 -11.98
C GLN A 184 -4.67 3.95 -11.74
N GLN A 185 -5.31 4.53 -12.77
CA GLN A 185 -6.15 5.71 -12.57
C GLN A 185 -7.36 5.40 -11.67
N ALA A 186 -7.98 4.23 -11.80
CA ALA A 186 -9.13 3.81 -11.01
C ALA A 186 -8.76 3.58 -9.53
N ASP A 187 -7.66 2.86 -9.26
CA ASP A 187 -7.11 2.70 -7.92
C ASP A 187 -6.76 4.05 -7.26
N CYS A 188 -6.18 4.97 -8.03
CA CYS A 188 -5.90 6.32 -7.54
C CYS A 188 -7.18 7.07 -7.16
N LEU A 189 -8.20 7.06 -8.02
CA LEU A 189 -9.49 7.72 -7.72
C LEU A 189 -10.19 7.09 -6.51
N ALA A 190 -10.09 5.76 -6.33
CA ALA A 190 -10.56 5.07 -5.14
C ALA A 190 -9.83 5.58 -3.87
N GLY A 191 -8.51 5.76 -3.96
CA GLY A 191 -7.70 6.35 -2.88
C GLY A 191 -8.17 7.75 -2.47
N VAL A 192 -8.52 8.60 -3.44
CA VAL A 192 -9.05 9.96 -3.19
C VAL A 192 -10.35 9.91 -2.37
N TYR A 193 -11.28 9.03 -2.75
CA TYR A 193 -12.52 8.84 -2.01
C TYR A 193 -12.26 8.24 -0.62
N MET A 194 -11.41 7.22 -0.52
CA MET A 194 -11.08 6.57 0.76
C MET A 194 -10.45 7.52 1.78
N HIS A 195 -9.62 8.47 1.32
CA HIS A 195 -9.10 9.53 2.18
C HIS A 195 -10.22 10.35 2.83
N SER A 196 -11.26 10.70 2.06
CA SER A 196 -12.42 11.43 2.55
C SER A 196 -13.19 10.68 3.63
N VAL A 197 -13.37 9.36 3.46
CA VAL A 197 -13.99 8.48 4.46
C VAL A 197 -13.14 8.41 5.73
N ALA A 198 -11.83 8.21 5.59
CA ALA A 198 -10.88 8.18 6.70
C ALA A 198 -10.77 9.52 7.45
N ALA A 199 -10.96 10.64 6.74
CA ALA A 199 -11.05 11.96 7.32
C ALA A 199 -12.36 12.22 8.09
N GLY A 200 -13.31 11.26 8.04
CA GLY A 200 -14.59 11.33 8.74
C GLY A 200 -15.67 12.13 8.01
N SER A 201 -15.47 12.43 6.73
CA SER A 201 -16.41 13.23 5.92
C SER A 201 -17.64 12.43 5.48
N SER A 202 -17.53 11.10 5.42
CA SER A 202 -18.64 10.22 5.05
C SER A 202 -19.67 10.10 6.18
N ARG A 203 -20.93 10.29 5.81
CA ARG A 203 -22.09 10.05 6.69
C ARG A 203 -22.58 8.60 6.67
N ARG A 204 -22.07 7.77 5.75
CA ARG A 204 -22.42 6.35 5.62
C ARG A 204 -21.36 5.44 6.18
N PHE A 205 -20.09 5.76 5.98
CA PHE A 205 -18.95 4.91 6.33
C PHE A 205 -17.99 5.58 7.31
N MET A 206 -17.27 4.74 8.02
CA MET A 206 -16.10 5.09 8.81
C MET A 206 -14.92 4.21 8.38
N LEU A 207 -13.71 4.78 8.40
CA LEU A 207 -12.48 4.08 8.07
C LEU A 207 -11.39 4.49 9.05
N SER A 208 -10.87 3.55 9.82
CA SER A 208 -9.70 3.76 10.66
C SER A 208 -8.43 3.69 9.81
N THR A 209 -7.44 4.52 10.11
CA THR A 209 -6.19 4.60 9.32
C THR A 209 -5.15 3.53 9.69
N GLY A 210 -5.40 2.79 10.78
CA GLY A 210 -4.70 1.57 11.17
C GLY A 210 -5.34 0.33 10.54
N ASP A 211 -5.98 -0.53 11.35
CA ASP A 211 -6.55 -1.83 10.91
C ASP A 211 -7.47 -1.73 9.68
N GLY A 212 -8.39 -0.76 9.66
CA GLY A 212 -9.37 -0.61 8.59
C GLY A 212 -8.73 -0.37 7.22
N LEU A 213 -7.84 0.61 7.14
CA LEU A 213 -7.14 0.92 5.90
C LEU A 213 -6.15 -0.20 5.51
N ASN A 214 -5.54 -0.89 6.47
CA ASN A 214 -4.71 -2.07 6.16
C ASN A 214 -5.51 -3.15 5.46
N LYS A 215 -6.77 -3.40 5.87
CA LYS A 215 -7.65 -4.37 5.21
C LYS A 215 -8.07 -3.93 3.81
N VAL A 216 -8.30 -2.63 3.60
CA VAL A 216 -8.54 -2.10 2.25
C VAL A 216 -7.32 -2.36 1.36
N LEU A 217 -6.11 -2.05 1.83
CA LEU A 217 -4.88 -2.32 1.07
C LEU A 217 -4.68 -3.81 0.79
N ALA A 218 -4.98 -4.68 1.76
CA ALA A 218 -4.95 -6.14 1.56
C ALA A 218 -5.91 -6.60 0.44
N GLY A 219 -7.11 -6.00 0.36
CA GLY A 219 -8.04 -6.27 -0.75
C GLY A 219 -7.50 -5.83 -2.12
N LEU A 220 -6.74 -4.74 -2.20
CA LEU A 220 -6.06 -4.35 -3.45
C LEU A 220 -4.96 -5.33 -3.84
N ILE A 221 -4.22 -5.88 -2.86
CA ILE A 221 -3.20 -6.91 -3.11
C ILE A 221 -3.85 -8.20 -3.63
N TYR A 222 -4.96 -8.61 -3.02
CA TYR A 222 -5.69 -9.82 -3.43
C TYR A 222 -6.15 -9.74 -4.88
N LEU A 223 -6.68 -8.60 -5.29
CA LEU A 223 -7.19 -8.37 -6.64
C LEU A 223 -6.09 -8.02 -7.67
N ARG A 224 -4.81 -8.23 -7.36
CA ARG A 224 -3.71 -8.00 -8.32
C ARG A 224 -3.77 -9.02 -9.46
N ASP A 225 -3.03 -8.73 -10.52
CA ASP A 225 -2.76 -9.76 -11.52
C ASP A 225 -1.67 -10.73 -11.02
N PRO A 226 -1.86 -12.05 -11.15
CA PRO A 226 -0.88 -13.03 -10.71
C PRO A 226 0.35 -13.01 -11.62
N VAL A 227 1.53 -13.15 -11.03
CA VAL A 227 2.78 -13.31 -11.77
C VAL A 227 2.77 -14.68 -12.44
N SER A 228 2.57 -14.75 -13.77
CA SER A 228 2.56 -16.03 -14.49
C SER A 228 3.04 -15.91 -15.94
N ALA A 229 3.57 -17.01 -16.49
CA ALA A 229 4.03 -17.06 -17.88
C ALA A 229 2.88 -17.03 -18.91
N ASP A 230 1.66 -17.34 -18.46
CA ASP A 230 0.43 -17.35 -19.26
C ASP A 230 -0.40 -16.07 -19.10
N SER A 231 0.16 -15.00 -18.49
CA SER A 231 -0.50 -13.74 -18.17
C SER A 231 -0.78 -12.84 -19.39
N VAL A 232 -1.29 -13.44 -20.47
CA VAL A 232 -1.78 -12.74 -21.66
C VAL A 232 -3.07 -12.01 -21.29
N GLY A 233 -2.94 -10.83 -20.69
CA GLY A 233 -4.06 -9.98 -20.30
C GLY A 233 -3.97 -9.35 -18.92
N ASP A 234 -2.79 -9.23 -18.30
CA ASP A 234 -2.60 -8.46 -17.05
C ASP A 234 -3.10 -7.02 -17.23
N ALA A 235 -4.30 -6.78 -16.71
CA ALA A 235 -5.01 -5.51 -16.80
C ALA A 235 -4.69 -4.62 -15.60
N HIS A 236 -4.77 -5.16 -14.36
CA HIS A 236 -4.69 -4.43 -13.10
C HIS A 236 -3.26 -4.06 -12.68
N GLY A 237 -2.28 -4.88 -13.03
CA GLY A 237 -0.88 -4.74 -12.62
C GLY A 237 -0.53 -5.43 -11.29
N SER A 238 0.73 -5.26 -10.88
CA SER A 238 1.29 -5.85 -9.64
C SER A 238 0.65 -5.28 -8.38
N ALA A 239 0.79 -5.96 -7.23
CA ALA A 239 0.35 -5.40 -5.95
C ALA A 239 1.03 -4.06 -5.65
N LEU A 240 2.31 -3.93 -5.99
CA LEU A 240 3.05 -2.69 -5.84
C LEU A 240 2.45 -1.57 -6.71
N ASP A 241 2.07 -1.84 -7.95
CA ASP A 241 1.40 -0.87 -8.84
C ASP A 241 0.10 -0.36 -8.21
N ARG A 242 -0.79 -1.28 -7.88
CA ARG A 242 -2.13 -0.98 -7.37
C ARG A 242 -2.09 -0.17 -6.08
N ILE A 243 -1.29 -0.62 -5.11
CA ILE A 243 -1.11 0.14 -3.87
C ILE A 243 -0.46 1.48 -4.17
N SER A 244 0.48 1.53 -5.12
CA SER A 244 1.14 2.77 -5.45
C SER A 244 0.20 3.84 -5.96
N ALA A 245 -0.66 3.46 -6.90
CA ALA A 245 -1.71 4.30 -7.46
C ALA A 245 -2.71 4.73 -6.38
N PHE A 246 -3.21 3.79 -5.57
CA PHE A 246 -4.11 4.09 -4.45
C PHE A 246 -3.49 5.11 -3.48
N GLN A 247 -2.21 4.92 -3.10
CA GLN A 247 -1.51 5.85 -2.21
C GLN A 247 -1.32 7.24 -2.83
N LEU A 248 -1.15 7.33 -4.16
CA LEU A 248 -1.06 8.60 -4.87
C LEU A 248 -2.34 9.41 -4.68
N GLY A 249 -3.50 8.77 -4.89
CA GLY A 249 -4.80 9.41 -4.67
C GLY A 249 -5.09 9.69 -3.20
N PHE A 250 -4.79 8.75 -2.31
CA PHE A 250 -5.05 8.89 -0.87
C PHE A 250 -4.22 10.01 -0.24
N THR A 251 -2.98 10.21 -0.68
CA THR A 251 -2.12 11.28 -0.14
C THR A 251 -2.21 12.60 -0.92
N GLY A 252 -2.69 12.54 -2.15
CA GLY A 252 -2.81 13.65 -3.08
C GLY A 252 -4.26 14.04 -3.37
N GLY A 253 -4.60 14.04 -4.65
CA GLY A 253 -5.90 14.43 -5.16
C GLY A 253 -6.09 13.88 -6.58
N ALA A 254 -7.31 14.01 -7.11
CA ALA A 254 -7.67 13.45 -8.40
C ALA A 254 -6.93 14.06 -9.60
N ASP A 255 -6.32 15.24 -9.43
CA ASP A 255 -5.41 15.84 -10.41
C ASP A 255 -4.14 15.01 -10.62
N GLN A 256 -3.65 14.32 -9.57
CA GLN A 256 -2.52 13.39 -9.71
C GLN A 256 -2.95 12.11 -10.42
N CYS A 257 -4.18 11.64 -10.18
CA CYS A 257 -4.74 10.47 -10.87
C CYS A 257 -4.84 10.72 -12.37
N ALA A 258 -5.33 11.89 -12.79
CA ALA A 258 -5.40 12.28 -14.20
C ALA A 258 -4.02 12.40 -14.88
N GLY A 259 -2.94 12.52 -14.11
CA GLY A 259 -1.56 12.58 -14.60
C GLY A 259 -0.88 11.22 -14.76
N ILE A 260 -1.56 10.11 -14.42
CA ILE A 260 -1.02 8.77 -14.62
C ILE A 260 -1.04 8.43 -16.11
N ASP A 261 0.15 8.19 -16.67
CA ASP A 261 0.39 7.66 -18.01
C ASP A 261 1.47 6.56 -17.94
N LEU A 262 1.73 5.86 -19.05
CA LEU A 262 2.77 4.80 -19.06
C LEU A 262 4.14 5.33 -18.64
N ALA A 263 4.50 6.56 -19.00
CA ALA A 263 5.79 7.12 -18.61
C ALA A 263 5.88 7.41 -17.11
N GLU A 264 4.77 7.76 -16.45
CA GLU A 264 4.68 7.88 -15.00
C GLU A 264 4.77 6.52 -14.32
N ILE A 265 4.09 5.51 -14.84
CA ILE A 265 4.15 4.13 -14.33
C ILE A 265 5.57 3.59 -14.43
N ASP A 266 6.22 3.74 -15.59
CA ASP A 266 7.60 3.30 -15.80
C ASP A 266 8.57 3.99 -14.83
N ARG A 267 8.44 5.31 -14.65
CA ARG A 267 9.26 6.05 -13.66
C ARG A 267 9.02 5.58 -12.23
N ARG A 268 7.79 5.17 -11.90
CA ARG A 268 7.43 4.71 -10.55
C ARG A 268 7.92 3.30 -10.28
N ARG A 269 7.89 2.42 -11.28
CA ARG A 269 8.43 1.06 -11.21
C ARG A 269 9.96 1.06 -11.16
N GLY A 270 10.62 2.02 -11.81
CA GLY A 270 12.08 2.07 -11.88
C GLY A 270 12.63 0.83 -12.58
N ASP A 271 13.76 0.32 -12.09
CA ASP A 271 14.48 -0.80 -12.69
C ASP A 271 14.06 -2.17 -12.12
N LEU A 272 12.88 -2.22 -11.47
CA LEU A 272 12.35 -3.47 -10.92
C LEU A 272 12.17 -4.54 -12.00
N PRO A 273 12.47 -5.82 -11.69
CA PRO A 273 12.28 -6.91 -12.65
C PRO A 273 10.83 -7.02 -13.13
N GLN A 274 10.63 -6.99 -14.45
CA GLN A 274 9.32 -7.18 -15.08
C GLN A 274 9.23 -8.47 -15.90
N GLN A 275 10.34 -9.18 -16.10
CA GLN A 275 10.40 -10.37 -16.96
C GLN A 275 10.73 -11.59 -16.13
N LEU A 276 9.98 -12.68 -16.35
CA LEU A 276 10.23 -13.97 -15.73
C LEU A 276 11.61 -14.50 -16.14
N THR A 277 12.35 -14.99 -15.16
CA THR A 277 13.53 -15.82 -15.39
C THR A 277 13.11 -17.29 -15.44
N TYR A 278 13.86 -18.14 -16.15
CA TYR A 278 13.50 -19.54 -16.34
C TYR A 278 14.66 -20.46 -15.96
N ASP A 279 14.35 -21.59 -15.33
CA ASP A 279 15.33 -22.59 -14.93
C ASP A 279 15.82 -23.43 -16.13
N SER A 280 16.73 -24.37 -15.86
CA SER A 280 17.29 -25.25 -16.90
C SER A 280 16.27 -26.19 -17.56
N TYR A 281 15.08 -26.34 -16.98
CA TYR A 281 13.97 -27.15 -17.48
C TYR A 281 12.90 -26.30 -18.20
N GLY A 282 13.03 -24.97 -18.16
CA GLY A 282 12.11 -24.03 -18.79
C GLY A 282 10.94 -23.60 -17.91
N GLU A 283 11.00 -23.86 -16.60
CA GLU A 283 10.01 -23.40 -15.63
C GLU A 283 10.40 -22.01 -15.10
N PRO A 284 9.45 -21.08 -14.89
CA PRO A 284 9.76 -19.78 -14.33
C PRO A 284 10.33 -19.93 -12.91
N VAL A 285 11.45 -19.28 -12.64
CA VAL A 285 11.99 -19.16 -11.28
C VAL A 285 11.38 -17.91 -10.66
N LEU A 286 10.52 -18.14 -9.67
CA LEU A 286 9.88 -17.09 -8.89
C LEU A 286 10.57 -16.94 -7.54
N ASP A 287 10.90 -18.06 -6.90
CA ASP A 287 11.45 -18.08 -5.54
C ASP A 287 12.81 -18.76 -5.43
N SER A 288 13.69 -18.16 -4.62
CA SER A 288 14.96 -18.73 -4.18
C SER A 288 14.80 -19.58 -2.92
N PRO A 289 15.60 -20.66 -2.76
CA PRO A 289 15.57 -21.44 -1.54
C PRO A 289 16.12 -20.63 -0.35
N ILE A 290 15.43 -20.68 0.80
CA ILE A 290 15.92 -20.08 2.04
C ILE A 290 16.90 -21.03 2.75
N ASN A 291 18.20 -20.77 2.62
CA ASN A 291 19.29 -21.56 3.21
C ASN A 291 20.53 -20.69 3.52
N GLU A 292 21.57 -21.27 4.13
CA GLU A 292 22.79 -20.55 4.54
C GLU A 292 23.56 -19.93 3.35
N ASP A 293 23.54 -20.57 2.17
CA ASP A 293 24.22 -20.06 0.97
C ASP A 293 23.51 -18.81 0.41
N THR A 294 22.18 -18.86 0.30
CA THR A 294 21.34 -17.72 -0.10
C THR A 294 21.51 -16.54 0.85
N LEU A 295 21.51 -16.81 2.16
CA LEU A 295 21.72 -15.77 3.18
C LEU A 295 23.13 -15.17 3.13
N SER A 296 24.15 -15.98 2.81
CA SER A 296 25.53 -15.49 2.66
C SER A 296 25.65 -14.57 1.45
N GLN A 297 25.07 -14.95 0.30
CA GLN A 297 25.03 -14.12 -0.91
C GLN A 297 24.28 -12.81 -0.67
N LEU A 298 23.13 -12.87 0.00
CA LEU A 298 22.38 -11.68 0.40
C LEU A 298 23.25 -10.74 1.24
N MET A 299 23.98 -11.25 2.25
CA MET A 299 24.87 -10.43 3.08
C MET A 299 26.01 -9.78 2.29
N GLU A 300 26.58 -10.48 1.30
CA GLU A 300 27.60 -9.93 0.39
C GLU A 300 27.04 -8.77 -0.44
N VAL A 301 25.89 -8.97 -1.08
CA VAL A 301 25.22 -7.93 -1.89
C VAL A 301 24.83 -6.72 -1.02
N LEU A 302 24.30 -6.94 0.18
CA LEU A 302 23.96 -5.84 1.10
C LEU A 302 25.21 -5.06 1.54
N THR A 303 26.36 -5.71 1.66
CA THR A 303 27.64 -5.06 1.97
C THR A 303 28.11 -4.20 0.81
N ASP A 304 27.98 -4.68 -0.42
CA ASP A 304 28.34 -3.90 -1.60
C ASP A 304 27.40 -2.69 -1.81
N ILE A 305 26.10 -2.86 -1.54
CA ILE A 305 25.09 -1.78 -1.62
C ILE A 305 25.31 -0.72 -0.55
N PHE A 306 25.44 -1.12 0.73
CA PHE A 306 25.45 -0.17 1.85
C PHE A 306 26.85 0.31 2.24
N GLN A 307 27.89 -0.46 1.91
CA GLN A 307 29.28 -0.16 2.21
C GLN A 307 29.54 0.28 3.67
N PRO A 308 29.03 -0.44 4.68
CA PRO A 308 29.26 -0.07 6.08
C PRO A 308 30.74 -0.17 6.44
N ALA A 309 31.19 0.70 7.34
CA ALA A 309 32.55 0.64 7.89
C ALA A 309 32.75 -0.55 8.85
N ASP A 310 31.68 -0.99 9.53
CA ASP A 310 31.67 -2.18 10.38
C ASP A 310 30.53 -3.12 9.95
N GLU A 311 30.87 -4.09 9.11
CA GLU A 311 29.92 -5.04 8.52
C GLU A 311 29.22 -5.88 9.61
N PRO A 312 27.88 -5.96 9.63
CA PRO A 312 27.18 -6.86 10.53
C PRO A 312 27.46 -8.32 10.16
N THR A 313 27.59 -9.18 11.16
CA THR A 313 27.74 -10.64 10.93
C THR A 313 26.40 -11.34 11.05
N LEU A 314 26.19 -12.42 10.28
CA LEU A 314 24.99 -13.25 10.37
C LEU A 314 25.29 -14.56 11.11
N THR A 315 24.36 -15.02 11.94
CA THR A 315 24.44 -16.35 12.58
C THR A 315 23.08 -17.05 12.67
N THR A 316 23.08 -18.36 12.43
CA THR A 316 21.94 -19.26 12.65
C THR A 316 21.95 -19.92 14.05
N GLY A 317 22.91 -19.54 14.89
CA GLY A 317 23.02 -20.02 16.27
C GLY A 317 21.97 -19.37 17.21
N PRO A 318 21.80 -19.90 18.44
CA PRO A 318 20.82 -19.40 19.40
C PRO A 318 20.95 -17.89 19.63
N SER A 319 19.82 -17.18 19.61
CA SER A 319 19.82 -15.72 19.81
C SER A 319 20.27 -15.34 21.22
N GLY A 320 21.27 -14.46 21.27
CA GLY A 320 21.71 -13.78 22.50
C GLY A 320 21.12 -12.37 22.64
N CYS A 321 20.26 -11.94 21.71
CA CYS A 321 19.70 -10.60 21.71
C CYS A 321 18.71 -10.45 22.87
N PRO A 322 18.78 -9.38 23.67
CA PRO A 322 17.68 -9.00 24.55
C PRO A 322 16.53 -8.45 23.69
N VAL A 323 15.80 -9.32 22.99
CA VAL A 323 14.64 -8.91 22.20
C VAL A 323 13.45 -8.72 23.15
N ALA A 324 12.69 -7.65 22.97
CA ALA A 324 11.43 -7.45 23.68
C ALA A 324 10.34 -8.45 23.22
N THR A 325 10.52 -9.09 22.06
CA THR A 325 9.57 -10.03 21.45
C THR A 325 10.31 -11.31 21.02
N PRO A 326 10.24 -12.41 21.81
CA PRO A 326 11.06 -13.61 21.62
C PRO A 326 10.79 -14.51 20.40
N ALA A 327 10.16 -14.03 19.32
CA ALA A 327 9.58 -14.91 18.28
C ALA A 327 9.75 -14.44 16.82
N ALA A 328 10.54 -13.40 16.54
CA ALA A 328 10.78 -12.99 15.15
C ALA A 328 11.80 -13.94 14.48
N PRO A 329 11.60 -14.34 13.21
CA PRO A 329 12.52 -15.24 12.50
C PRO A 329 13.90 -14.60 12.27
N VAL A 330 13.99 -13.27 12.33
CA VAL A 330 15.26 -12.52 12.25
C VAL A 330 15.29 -11.42 13.30
N SER A 331 16.45 -11.22 13.94
CA SER A 331 16.68 -10.14 14.89
C SER A 331 18.07 -9.51 14.72
N TYR A 332 18.23 -8.24 15.13
CA TYR A 332 19.51 -7.53 15.11
C TYR A 332 19.97 -7.18 16.53
N CYS A 333 21.11 -7.72 16.94
CA CYS A 333 21.77 -7.41 18.20
C CYS A 333 22.71 -6.21 18.03
N ALA A 334 22.23 -5.01 18.39
CA ALA A 334 23.03 -3.80 18.31
C ALA A 334 24.33 -3.83 19.17
N ALA A 335 24.34 -4.59 20.26
CA ALA A 335 25.48 -4.61 21.20
C ALA A 335 26.76 -5.21 20.60
N ASN A 336 26.63 -6.12 19.63
CA ASN A 336 27.74 -6.86 19.04
C ASN A 336 27.69 -6.88 17.49
N ASN A 337 26.79 -6.11 16.87
CA ASN A 337 26.63 -6.00 15.42
C ASN A 337 26.36 -7.37 14.75
N VAL A 338 25.41 -8.13 15.32
CA VAL A 338 25.05 -9.49 14.85
C VAL A 338 23.59 -9.57 14.43
N ILE A 339 23.33 -10.13 13.25
CA ILE A 339 22.01 -10.55 12.77
C ILE A 339 21.82 -12.02 13.14
N HIS A 340 20.81 -12.31 13.95
CA HIS A 340 20.42 -13.68 14.28
C HIS A 340 19.26 -14.13 13.40
N VAL A 341 19.38 -15.32 12.83
CA VAL A 341 18.36 -15.97 12.00
C VAL A 341 17.93 -17.28 12.64
N ASP A 342 16.63 -17.42 12.93
CA ASP A 342 16.02 -18.73 13.15
C ASP A 342 15.70 -19.32 11.77
N LEU A 343 16.62 -20.15 11.25
CA LEU A 343 16.54 -20.62 9.87
C LEU A 343 15.25 -21.42 9.59
N PRO A 344 14.82 -22.37 10.46
CA PRO A 344 13.52 -23.02 10.29
C PRO A 344 12.34 -22.05 10.24
N ALA A 345 12.27 -21.07 11.14
CA ALA A 345 11.19 -20.09 11.13
C ALA A 345 11.26 -19.18 9.90
N LEU A 346 12.46 -18.85 9.43
CA LEU A 346 12.66 -18.05 8.23
C LEU A 346 12.24 -18.82 6.96
N GLN A 347 12.48 -20.14 6.92
CA GLN A 347 12.01 -21.01 5.85
C GLN A 347 10.48 -21.11 5.80
N GLU A 348 9.82 -21.18 6.96
CA GLU A 348 8.35 -21.24 7.05
C GLU A 348 7.68 -19.96 6.53
N VAL A 349 8.25 -18.79 6.82
CA VAL A 349 7.71 -17.50 6.31
C VAL A 349 8.10 -17.21 4.86
N GLY A 350 9.12 -17.89 4.34
CA GLY A 350 9.55 -17.78 2.93
C GLY A 350 8.95 -18.85 2.03
N GLU A 351 8.00 -19.64 2.54
CA GLU A 351 7.28 -20.63 1.74
C GLU A 351 6.32 -19.91 0.78
N PRO A 352 6.35 -20.21 -0.54
CA PRO A 352 5.42 -19.62 -1.49
C PRO A 352 3.98 -19.94 -1.12
N LYS A 353 3.14 -18.91 -0.98
CA LYS A 353 1.71 -19.05 -0.67
C LYS A 353 0.90 -18.05 -1.49
N SER A 354 -0.33 -18.44 -1.81
CA SER A 354 -1.24 -17.63 -2.61
C SER A 354 -2.61 -17.50 -1.98
N GLU A 355 -3.38 -16.50 -2.41
CA GLU A 355 -4.72 -16.27 -1.90
C GLU A 355 -5.70 -17.38 -2.29
N ASP A 356 -5.54 -17.96 -3.49
CA ASP A 356 -6.45 -18.99 -4.01
C ASP A 356 -6.21 -20.38 -3.39
N GLU A 357 -4.95 -20.72 -3.08
CA GLU A 357 -4.60 -22.04 -2.54
C GLU A 357 -4.53 -22.06 -1.00
N ASP A 358 -4.04 -20.98 -0.39
CA ASP A 358 -3.69 -20.94 1.03
C ASP A 358 -4.53 -19.96 1.85
N GLU A 359 -5.42 -19.19 1.22
CA GLU A 359 -6.27 -18.16 1.86
C GLU A 359 -5.47 -17.10 2.64
N VAL A 360 -4.24 -16.81 2.19
CA VAL A 360 -3.36 -15.77 2.73
C VAL A 360 -2.82 -14.90 1.61
N LEU A 361 -2.49 -13.64 1.92
CA LEU A 361 -1.83 -12.79 0.94
C LEU A 361 -0.52 -13.40 0.47
N ILE A 362 -0.15 -13.10 -0.77
CA ILE A 362 1.06 -13.60 -1.43
C ILE A 362 2.28 -13.56 -0.51
N GLN A 363 2.96 -14.70 -0.46
CA GLN A 363 4.23 -14.92 0.23
C GLN A 363 5.16 -15.72 -0.68
N GLY A 364 6.45 -15.64 -0.38
CA GLY A 364 7.52 -16.25 -1.14
C GLY A 364 8.87 -15.93 -0.51
N ASP A 365 9.95 -16.19 -1.23
CA ASP A 365 11.31 -16.04 -0.73
C ASP A 365 11.59 -14.62 -0.24
N ASN A 366 11.05 -13.59 -0.91
CA ASN A 366 11.30 -12.22 -0.58
C ASN A 366 10.50 -11.76 0.65
N THR A 367 9.46 -12.49 1.04
CA THR A 367 8.89 -12.37 2.39
C THR A 367 9.96 -12.61 3.45
N ALA A 368 10.82 -13.61 3.27
CA ALA A 368 11.92 -13.93 4.18
C ALA A 368 13.16 -13.02 3.98
N LEU A 369 13.60 -12.83 2.73
CA LEU A 369 14.83 -12.08 2.42
C LEU A 369 14.72 -10.59 2.78
N SER A 370 13.53 -10.00 2.62
CA SER A 370 13.27 -8.63 3.07
C SER A 370 13.39 -8.48 4.60
N MET A 371 13.06 -9.51 5.39
CA MET A 371 13.26 -9.50 6.85
C MET A 371 14.74 -9.44 7.21
N VAL A 372 15.58 -10.25 6.56
CA VAL A 372 17.04 -10.24 6.76
C VAL A 372 17.63 -8.89 6.36
N THR A 373 17.25 -8.39 5.18
CA THR A 373 17.62 -7.08 4.67
C THR A 373 17.25 -5.97 5.66
N SER A 374 16.07 -6.03 6.28
CA SER A 374 15.64 -5.05 7.28
C SER A 374 16.50 -5.06 8.55
N ARG A 375 17.04 -6.22 8.95
CA ARG A 375 17.94 -6.31 10.11
C ARG A 375 19.33 -5.79 9.76
N TYR A 376 19.81 -5.98 8.53
CA TYR A 376 21.00 -5.31 8.02
C TYR A 376 20.83 -3.79 8.01
N ALA A 377 19.68 -3.29 7.56
CA ALA A 377 19.37 -1.86 7.56
C ALA A 377 19.38 -1.24 8.97
N LEU A 378 19.11 -2.01 10.04
CA LEU A 378 19.31 -1.54 11.42
C LEU A 378 20.79 -1.39 11.79
N ALA A 379 21.68 -2.22 11.26
CA ALA A 379 23.13 -2.06 11.42
C ALA A 379 23.63 -0.78 10.74
N VAL A 380 23.16 -0.50 9.52
CA VAL A 380 23.46 0.75 8.80
C VAL A 380 22.98 1.98 9.59
N GLN A 381 21.78 1.90 10.17
CA GLN A 381 21.29 2.95 11.06
C GLN A 381 22.13 3.09 12.34
N GLN A 382 22.59 1.99 12.92
CA GLN A 382 23.47 2.04 14.09
C GLN A 382 24.78 2.75 13.78
N GLU A 383 25.41 2.44 12.65
CA GLU A 383 26.65 3.09 12.20
C GLU A 383 26.46 4.59 12.00
N ARG A 384 25.30 5.00 11.45
CA ARG A 384 24.91 6.41 11.30
C ARG A 384 24.56 7.10 12.63
N GLY A 385 24.59 6.39 13.76
CA GLY A 385 24.44 6.95 15.10
C GLY A 385 23.03 7.46 15.43
N VAL A 386 22.02 7.02 14.67
CA VAL A 386 20.61 7.38 14.90
C VAL A 386 19.96 6.44 15.92
N ARG A 387 18.88 6.91 16.56
CA ARG A 387 18.10 6.04 17.45
C ARG A 387 17.42 4.93 16.67
N LEU A 388 17.48 3.71 17.22
CA LEU A 388 16.94 2.50 16.60
C LEU A 388 15.64 2.00 17.23
N ASP A 389 15.23 2.58 18.37
CA ASP A 389 14.11 2.17 19.21
C ASP A 389 12.90 3.10 19.05
N THR A 390 12.56 3.42 17.80
CA THR A 390 11.53 4.42 17.49
C THR A 390 10.70 4.04 16.28
N PRO A 391 9.44 4.51 16.19
CA PRO A 391 8.65 4.35 14.97
C PRO A 391 9.28 5.01 13.73
N VAL A 392 10.12 6.04 13.91
CA VAL A 392 10.88 6.64 12.80
C VAL A 392 11.96 5.68 12.31
N ALA A 393 12.66 5.00 13.21
CA ALA A 393 13.63 3.97 12.86
C ALA A 393 12.96 2.84 12.09
N ALA A 394 11.77 2.40 12.54
CA ALA A 394 10.98 1.38 11.87
C ALA A 394 10.62 1.75 10.41
N LEU A 395 10.18 2.99 10.16
CA LEU A 395 9.93 3.47 8.78
C LEU A 395 11.22 3.63 7.97
N ARG A 396 12.30 4.12 8.60
CA ARG A 396 13.61 4.23 7.94
C ARG A 396 14.15 2.85 7.56
N THR A 397 13.94 1.83 8.40
CA THR A 397 14.28 0.45 8.11
C THR A 397 13.56 -0.03 6.85
N ALA A 398 12.24 0.16 6.77
CA ALA A 398 11.48 -0.21 5.57
C ALA A 398 11.99 0.50 4.31
N CYS A 399 12.28 1.81 4.41
CA CYS A 399 12.86 2.58 3.31
C CYS A 399 14.22 2.03 2.87
N LEU A 400 15.14 1.78 3.81
CA LEU A 400 16.45 1.21 3.50
C LEU A 400 16.35 -0.22 2.93
N THR A 401 15.39 -1.03 3.38
CA THR A 401 15.09 -2.32 2.74
C THR A 401 14.67 -2.13 1.28
N GLY A 402 13.82 -1.14 0.99
CA GLY A 402 13.49 -0.76 -0.38
C GLY A 402 14.72 -0.29 -1.18
N VAL A 403 15.63 0.49 -0.59
CA VAL A 403 16.87 0.94 -1.26
C VAL A 403 17.73 -0.24 -1.68
N ALA A 404 17.87 -1.25 -0.82
CA ALA A 404 18.62 -2.45 -1.15
C ALA A 404 17.95 -3.23 -2.28
N GLN A 405 16.64 -3.46 -2.16
CA GLN A 405 15.89 -4.25 -3.13
C GLN A 405 15.76 -3.56 -4.50
N GLY A 406 15.62 -2.24 -4.54
CA GLY A 406 15.67 -1.47 -5.79
C GLY A 406 17.02 -1.51 -6.51
N GLN A 407 18.09 -1.94 -5.82
CA GLN A 407 19.42 -2.15 -6.40
C GLN A 407 19.74 -3.61 -6.70
N MET A 408 18.93 -4.58 -6.25
CA MET A 408 19.12 -6.00 -6.54
C MET A 408 18.61 -6.33 -7.95
N THR A 409 19.24 -5.73 -8.96
CA THR A 409 18.88 -5.85 -10.36
C THR A 409 20.10 -6.21 -11.20
N ASP A 410 19.88 -6.90 -12.33
CA ASP A 410 20.96 -7.23 -13.27
C ASP A 410 21.71 -5.97 -13.73
N GLU A 411 20.98 -4.85 -13.89
CA GLU A 411 21.54 -3.57 -14.33
C GLU A 411 22.50 -2.95 -13.30
N ALA A 412 22.26 -3.19 -12.01
CA ALA A 412 23.15 -2.77 -10.94
C ALA A 412 24.39 -3.66 -10.80
N GLY A 413 24.43 -4.81 -11.50
CA GLY A 413 25.59 -5.70 -11.59
C GLY A 413 25.73 -6.70 -10.45
N PHE A 414 24.64 -7.04 -9.78
CA PHE A 414 24.62 -8.07 -8.74
C PHE A 414 24.18 -9.43 -9.29
N ASP A 415 24.80 -10.51 -8.81
CA ASP A 415 24.40 -11.88 -9.14
C ASP A 415 23.13 -12.33 -8.38
N PHE A 416 22.82 -11.65 -7.26
CA PHE A 416 21.60 -11.84 -6.49
C PHE A 416 20.60 -10.74 -6.86
N VAL A 417 19.64 -11.07 -7.71
CA VAL A 417 18.62 -10.15 -8.24
C VAL A 417 17.24 -10.56 -7.76
N LEU A 418 16.33 -9.59 -7.68
CA LEU A 418 14.92 -9.89 -7.42
C LEU A 418 14.29 -10.62 -8.62
N SER A 419 13.32 -11.47 -8.34
CA SER A 419 12.40 -12.02 -9.33
C SER A 419 11.16 -11.13 -9.48
N PRO A 420 10.42 -11.25 -10.61
CA PRO A 420 9.08 -10.68 -10.68
C PRO A 420 8.19 -11.30 -9.60
N GLY A 421 7.50 -10.47 -8.82
CA GLY A 421 6.67 -10.91 -7.69
C GLY A 421 7.29 -10.65 -6.32
N ASP A 422 8.61 -10.59 -6.21
CA ASP A 422 9.31 -10.34 -4.94
C ASP A 422 8.84 -9.06 -4.25
N THR A 423 8.63 -7.99 -5.01
CA THR A 423 8.13 -6.73 -4.44
C THR A 423 6.70 -6.83 -3.95
N ASP A 424 5.88 -7.69 -4.55
CA ASP A 424 4.50 -7.93 -4.13
C ASP A 424 4.47 -8.72 -2.82
N GLU A 425 5.36 -9.70 -2.67
CA GLU A 425 5.59 -10.42 -1.41
C GLU A 425 6.06 -9.48 -0.30
N ALA A 426 7.01 -8.59 -0.59
CA ALA A 426 7.50 -7.61 0.39
C ALA A 426 6.37 -6.65 0.82
N VAL A 427 5.56 -6.19 -0.12
CA VAL A 427 4.41 -5.30 0.15
C VAL A 427 3.32 -6.01 0.96
N SER A 428 3.01 -7.28 0.62
CA SER A 428 2.14 -8.16 1.41
C SER A 428 2.68 -8.34 2.84
N GLY A 429 3.96 -8.69 2.97
CA GLY A 429 4.66 -8.84 4.23
C GLY A 429 4.61 -7.58 5.09
N LEU A 430 4.77 -6.38 4.52
CA LEU A 430 4.65 -5.13 5.28
C LEU A 430 3.27 -4.92 5.93
N LEU A 431 2.21 -5.55 5.41
CA LEU A 431 0.89 -5.58 6.03
C LEU A 431 0.74 -6.72 7.05
N THR A 432 1.15 -7.94 6.70
CA THR A 432 0.85 -9.18 7.44
C THR A 432 1.92 -9.52 8.49
N ASN A 433 3.18 -9.22 8.21
CA ASN A 433 4.33 -9.47 9.08
C ASN A 433 5.24 -8.23 9.18
N PRO A 434 5.10 -7.42 10.24
CA PRO A 434 5.67 -6.08 10.22
C PRO A 434 7.17 -6.04 10.59
N VAL A 435 7.88 -7.18 10.54
CA VAL A 435 9.33 -7.26 10.81
C VAL A 435 10.09 -6.26 9.95
N VAL A 436 9.82 -6.18 8.64
CA VAL A 436 10.53 -5.29 7.72
C VAL A 436 10.45 -3.82 8.14
N ALA A 437 9.29 -3.41 8.68
CA ALA A 437 9.04 -2.07 9.16
C ALA A 437 8.97 -2.02 10.69
N SER A 438 9.92 -2.69 11.35
CA SER A 438 10.06 -2.69 12.82
C SER A 438 11.41 -2.14 13.28
N ASP A 439 11.38 -1.56 14.48
CA ASP A 439 12.53 -1.03 15.19
C ASP A 439 13.44 -2.17 15.73
N VAL A 440 14.55 -1.83 16.39
CA VAL A 440 15.50 -2.84 16.93
C VAL A 440 14.88 -3.78 17.98
N ASN A 441 13.79 -3.36 18.63
CA ASN A 441 13.07 -4.15 19.61
C ASN A 441 11.91 -4.96 19.00
N GLY A 442 11.73 -4.90 17.68
CA GLY A 442 10.63 -5.54 16.97
C GLY A 442 9.31 -4.77 17.05
N GLN A 443 9.31 -3.50 17.48
CA GLN A 443 8.11 -2.67 17.48
C GLN A 443 7.86 -2.10 16.09
N PRO A 444 6.72 -2.39 15.45
CA PRO A 444 6.45 -1.93 14.10
C PRO A 444 6.02 -0.47 14.03
N ALA A 445 6.24 0.17 12.89
CA ALA A 445 5.55 1.42 12.60
C ALA A 445 4.03 1.19 12.59
N PRO A 446 3.21 2.12 13.10
CA PRO A 446 1.86 1.78 13.53
C PRO A 446 0.92 1.48 12.37
N ALA A 447 1.00 2.18 11.24
CA ALA A 447 0.10 1.98 10.10
C ALA A 447 0.78 1.29 8.91
N GLY A 448 0.15 0.22 8.38
CA GLY A 448 0.64 -0.53 7.21
C GLY A 448 0.79 0.35 5.98
N PHE A 449 -0.13 1.30 5.78
CA PHE A 449 -0.01 2.33 4.75
C PHE A 449 1.35 3.03 4.76
N THR A 450 1.81 3.49 5.93
CA THR A 450 3.12 4.17 6.03
C THR A 450 4.30 3.23 5.89
N ARG A 451 4.16 1.96 6.29
CA ARG A 451 5.20 0.94 6.11
C ARG A 451 5.46 0.70 4.62
N ILE A 452 4.40 0.47 3.84
CA ILE A 452 4.49 0.29 2.39
C ILE A 452 4.99 1.56 1.71
N LEU A 453 4.48 2.74 2.11
CA LEU A 453 4.95 4.01 1.55
C LEU A 453 6.47 4.18 1.74
N ALA A 454 6.98 3.88 2.94
CA ALA A 454 8.41 4.00 3.23
C ALA A 454 9.24 3.04 2.38
N TYR A 455 8.83 1.77 2.30
CA TYR A 455 9.48 0.77 1.45
C TYR A 455 9.50 1.18 -0.03
N ARG A 456 8.35 1.55 -0.59
CA ARG A 456 8.22 1.99 -1.98
C ARG A 456 9.12 3.19 -2.31
N LEU A 457 9.18 4.16 -1.40
CA LEU A 457 10.07 5.30 -1.57
C LEU A 457 11.53 4.86 -1.65
N GLY A 458 11.92 3.81 -0.92
CA GLY A 458 13.25 3.23 -0.98
C GLY A 458 13.62 2.65 -2.34
N LEU A 459 12.68 1.97 -3.02
CA LEU A 459 12.92 1.28 -4.31
C LEU A 459 13.50 2.18 -5.40
N SER A 460 13.31 3.50 -5.32
CA SER A 460 13.79 4.49 -6.28
C SER A 460 14.64 5.59 -5.64
N SER A 461 15.17 5.37 -4.43
CA SER A 461 15.97 6.36 -3.69
C SER A 461 17.35 5.83 -3.32
N ASP A 462 18.23 6.73 -2.91
CA ASP A 462 19.48 6.36 -2.26
C ASP A 462 19.32 6.26 -0.74
N LEU A 463 20.39 5.83 -0.08
CA LEU A 463 20.40 5.62 1.37
C LEU A 463 20.21 6.95 2.14
N ASP A 464 20.77 8.07 1.65
CA ASP A 464 20.78 9.37 2.33
C ASP A 464 19.38 10.01 2.28
N ASP A 465 18.63 9.77 1.21
CA ASP A 465 17.22 10.11 1.07
C ASP A 465 16.38 9.50 2.21
N CYS A 466 16.58 8.22 2.54
CA CYS A 466 15.86 7.59 3.65
C CYS A 466 16.18 8.26 4.99
N PHE A 467 17.45 8.62 5.24
CA PHE A 467 17.84 9.38 6.44
C PHE A 467 17.29 10.81 6.45
N GLN A 468 17.20 11.46 5.28
CA GLN A 468 16.67 12.81 5.16
C GLN A 468 15.15 12.88 5.38
N ARG A 469 14.41 11.87 4.91
CA ARG A 469 12.94 11.79 4.98
C ARG A 469 12.48 11.35 6.37
N PHE A 470 13.10 10.31 6.94
CA PHE A 470 12.75 9.75 8.24
C PHE A 470 13.80 10.16 9.28
N THR A 471 13.63 11.34 9.90
CA THR A 471 14.59 11.92 10.87
C THR A 471 14.11 11.88 12.31
#